data_AF-A0A833D1K2-F1
#
_entry.id   AF-A0A833D1K2-F1
#
_cell.length_a   1.000
_cell.length_b   1.000
_cell.length_c   1.000
_cell.angle_alpha   90.00
_cell.angle_beta   90.00
_cell.angle_gamma   90.00
#
_symmetry.space_group_name_H-M   'P 1'
#
loop_
_entity.id
_entity.type
_entity.pdbx_description
1 polymer ?
#
loop_
_entity_poly.entity_id
_entity_poly.type
_entity_poly.pdbx_seq_one_letter_code
_entity_poly.pdbx_strand_id
1 'polypeptide(L)'
;MDFFQSVTTNLMSPAILFFVLGVIACFFKSDLEVPDSISSYLSIYLMMAIGFKGGVAISNAPSFDIHLLSVVFFGITFSFLFPFIGYKLLGWTTRLDKATSAAVAAHYGSISMVTFATAAAFLKFNSVDYAGYIVAVLALMEAPAILSGLFIAHRVAPETRGHAQEEKRLTREIFTNGAILLLLGAFVVGWLSGQKGMDKLDGFLVSPFQGFLCLFLLDMGLLVGKNFH
;
A
#
# COMPACT_ATOMS: atom_id res chain seq x y z
N MET A 1 -2.33 -30.09 3.79
CA MET A 1 -1.24 -29.72 2.88
C MET A 1 -0.01 -29.45 3.72
N ASP A 2 1.13 -30.02 3.36
CA ASP A 2 2.38 -29.83 4.10
C ASP A 2 2.80 -28.36 4.03
N PHE A 3 3.16 -27.74 5.17
CA PHE A 3 3.55 -26.33 5.26
C PHE A 3 4.61 -25.94 4.20
N PHE A 4 5.60 -26.82 3.99
CA PHE A 4 6.64 -26.64 2.99
C PHE A 4 6.11 -26.63 1.55
N GLN A 5 5.08 -27.41 1.25
CA GLN A 5 4.45 -27.44 -0.07
C GLN A 5 3.67 -26.15 -0.35
N SER A 6 3.05 -25.55 0.69
CA SER A 6 2.41 -24.24 0.59
C SER A 6 3.42 -23.12 0.38
N VAL A 7 4.55 -23.14 1.11
CA VAL A 7 5.61 -22.14 0.96
C VAL A 7 6.21 -22.19 -0.45
N THR A 8 6.56 -23.37 -0.93
CA THR A 8 7.16 -23.56 -2.26
C THR A 8 6.22 -23.12 -3.38
N THR A 9 4.95 -23.54 -3.35
CA THR A 9 3.95 -23.13 -4.35
C THR A 9 3.81 -21.60 -4.44
N ASN A 10 3.84 -20.93 -3.28
CA ASN A 10 3.68 -19.48 -3.22
C ASN A 10 4.92 -18.72 -3.69
N LEU A 11 6.12 -19.15 -3.30
CA LEU A 11 7.38 -18.59 -3.77
C LEU A 11 7.57 -18.75 -5.28
N MET A 12 6.94 -19.76 -5.88
CA MET A 12 6.93 -20.01 -7.33
C MET A 12 5.83 -19.23 -8.08
N SER A 13 5.11 -18.31 -7.43
CA SER A 13 4.17 -17.44 -8.13
C SER A 13 4.90 -16.52 -9.12
N PRO A 14 4.35 -16.27 -10.33
CA PRO A 14 5.02 -15.44 -11.34
C PRO A 14 5.45 -14.06 -10.81
N ALA A 15 4.61 -13.43 -10.00
CA ALA A 15 4.86 -12.12 -9.43
C ALA A 15 6.14 -12.11 -8.55
N ILE A 16 6.31 -13.11 -7.69
CA ILE A 16 7.51 -13.25 -6.85
C ILE A 16 8.73 -13.63 -7.70
N LEU A 17 8.57 -14.51 -8.69
CA LEU A 17 9.65 -14.88 -9.60
C LEU A 17 10.16 -13.67 -10.42
N PHE A 18 9.27 -12.77 -10.85
CA PHE A 18 9.65 -11.52 -11.51
C PHE A 18 10.36 -10.55 -10.57
N PHE A 19 9.95 -10.45 -9.29
CA PHE A 19 10.70 -9.71 -8.29
C PHE A 19 12.13 -10.24 -8.13
N VAL A 20 12.28 -11.56 -7.97
CA VAL A 20 13.57 -12.23 -7.83
C VAL A 20 14.41 -12.03 -9.11
N LEU A 21 13.80 -12.12 -10.29
CA LEU A 21 14.46 -11.83 -11.56
C LEU A 21 15.02 -10.40 -11.58
N GLY A 22 14.28 -9.40 -11.08
CA GLY A 22 14.76 -8.02 -10.99
C GLY A 22 15.99 -7.89 -10.10
N VAL A 23 15.97 -8.52 -8.92
CA VAL A 23 17.14 -8.54 -8.02
C VAL A 23 18.34 -9.20 -8.70
N ILE A 24 18.13 -10.35 -9.36
CA ILE A 24 19.15 -11.09 -10.09
C ILE A 24 19.72 -10.28 -11.26
N ALA A 25 18.87 -9.61 -12.04
CA ALA A 25 19.28 -8.78 -13.16
C ALA A 25 20.23 -7.66 -12.71
N CYS A 26 19.93 -7.02 -11.58
CA CYS A 26 20.81 -6.02 -11.00
C CYS A 26 22.13 -6.61 -10.50
N PHE A 27 22.08 -7.78 -9.85
CA PHE A 27 23.30 -8.49 -9.40
C PHE A 27 24.26 -8.82 -10.56
N PHE A 28 23.72 -9.22 -11.70
CA PHE A 28 24.50 -9.45 -12.92
C PHE A 28 24.83 -8.18 -13.71
N LYS A 29 24.50 -7.00 -13.20
CA LYS A 29 24.70 -5.69 -13.86
C LYS A 29 24.08 -5.64 -15.27
N SER A 30 22.90 -6.25 -15.43
CA SER A 30 22.12 -6.12 -16.66
C SER A 30 21.72 -4.65 -16.88
N ASP A 31 21.58 -4.29 -18.15
CA ASP A 31 20.99 -3.04 -18.63
C ASP A 31 19.46 -3.00 -18.53
N LEU A 32 18.84 -4.04 -17.96
CA LEU A 32 17.41 -4.08 -17.71
C LEU A 32 17.00 -2.98 -16.73
N GLU A 33 16.25 -2.01 -17.24
CA GLU A 33 15.72 -0.89 -16.48
C GLU A 33 14.27 -0.64 -16.87
N VAL A 34 13.44 -0.34 -15.86
CA VAL A 34 12.06 0.12 -16.07
C VAL A 34 12.08 1.65 -15.97
N PRO A 35 11.62 2.38 -17.00
CA PRO A 35 11.58 3.84 -16.93
C PRO A 35 10.64 4.34 -15.83
N ASP A 36 11.00 5.42 -15.13
CA ASP A 36 10.22 6.00 -14.02
C ASP A 36 8.76 6.30 -14.37
N SER A 37 8.49 6.68 -15.63
CA SER A 37 7.13 6.92 -16.14
C SER A 37 6.29 5.65 -16.16
N ILE A 38 6.90 4.50 -16.45
CA ILE A 38 6.26 3.18 -16.41
C ILE A 38 6.03 2.76 -14.97
N SER A 39 7.02 2.91 -14.08
CA SER A 39 6.87 2.61 -12.64
C SER A 39 5.73 3.41 -12.01
N SER A 40 5.64 4.69 -12.35
CA SER A 40 4.56 5.59 -11.91
C SER A 40 3.21 5.15 -12.47
N TYR A 41 3.14 4.82 -13.77
CA TYR A 41 1.93 4.31 -14.40
C TYR A 41 1.45 3.00 -13.77
N LEU A 42 2.36 2.04 -13.51
CA LEU A 42 2.05 0.76 -12.89
C LEU A 42 1.42 0.97 -11.50
N SER A 43 2.00 1.86 -10.70
CA SER A 43 1.45 2.23 -9.39
C SER A 43 0.04 2.79 -9.51
N ILE A 44 -0.16 3.77 -10.40
CA ILE A 44 -1.47 4.39 -10.67
C ILE A 44 -2.50 3.34 -11.09
N TYR A 45 -2.13 2.49 -12.05
CA TYR A 45 -3.01 1.44 -12.56
C TYR A 45 -3.41 0.46 -11.44
N LEU A 46 -2.46 -0.04 -10.64
CA LEU A 46 -2.74 -1.00 -9.57
C LEU A 46 -3.65 -0.36 -8.51
N MET A 47 -3.37 0.87 -8.09
CA MET A 47 -4.23 1.60 -7.14
C MET A 47 -5.64 1.80 -7.68
N MET A 48 -5.78 2.21 -8.93
CA MET A 48 -7.08 2.36 -9.58
C MET A 48 -7.84 1.04 -9.64
N ALA A 49 -7.20 -0.04 -10.11
CA ALA A 49 -7.83 -1.34 -10.28
C ALA A 49 -8.29 -1.93 -8.94
N ILE A 50 -7.49 -1.76 -7.89
CA ILE A 50 -7.81 -2.25 -6.55
C ILE A 50 -8.91 -1.39 -5.91
N GLY A 51 -8.79 -0.06 -6.01
CA GLY A 51 -9.81 0.91 -5.57
C GLY A 51 -11.18 0.60 -6.16
N PHE A 52 -11.23 0.53 -7.49
CA PHE A 52 -12.46 0.25 -8.24
C PHE A 52 -13.12 -1.08 -7.85
N LYS A 53 -12.32 -2.16 -7.72
CA LYS A 53 -12.81 -3.47 -7.23
C LYS A 53 -13.39 -3.38 -5.83
N GLY A 54 -12.71 -2.67 -4.92
CA GLY A 54 -13.21 -2.46 -3.56
C GLY A 54 -14.56 -1.75 -3.54
N GLY A 55 -14.73 -0.73 -4.39
CA GLY A 55 -15.98 0.00 -4.55
C GLY A 55 -17.14 -0.89 -5.00
N VAL A 56 -16.93 -1.66 -6.07
CA VAL A 56 -17.93 -2.60 -6.60
C VAL A 56 -18.28 -3.69 -5.57
N ALA A 57 -17.30 -4.17 -4.80
CA ALA A 57 -17.56 -5.15 -3.75
C ALA A 57 -18.54 -4.61 -2.69
N ILE A 58 -18.46 -3.32 -2.35
CA ILE A 58 -19.39 -2.67 -1.41
C ILE A 58 -20.75 -2.38 -2.04
N SER A 59 -20.84 -2.08 -3.33
CA SER A 59 -22.14 -1.86 -3.98
C SER A 59 -23.02 -3.10 -3.96
N ASN A 60 -22.40 -4.28 -3.90
CA ASN A 60 -23.07 -5.57 -3.88
C ASN A 60 -23.31 -6.09 -2.45
N ALA A 61 -22.80 -5.40 -1.41
CA ALA A 61 -22.94 -5.82 -0.02
C ALA A 61 -24.33 -5.41 0.53
N PRO A 62 -25.06 -6.33 1.19
CA PRO A 62 -26.37 -6.02 1.75
C PRO A 62 -26.23 -5.25 3.06
N SER A 63 -26.58 -3.95 3.05
CA SER A 63 -26.81 -3.10 4.23
C SER A 63 -25.64 -2.97 5.23
N PHE A 64 -25.86 -2.18 6.29
CA PHE A 64 -24.83 -1.72 7.23
C PHE A 64 -24.16 -2.90 7.97
N ASP A 65 -22.90 -3.18 7.65
CA ASP A 65 -22.13 -4.26 8.25
C ASP A 65 -21.36 -3.78 9.49
N ILE A 66 -21.72 -4.27 10.67
CA ILE A 66 -21.01 -3.95 11.93
C ILE A 66 -19.56 -4.41 11.90
N HIS A 67 -19.23 -5.45 11.13
CA HIS A 67 -17.86 -5.90 10.93
C HIS A 67 -17.05 -4.86 10.16
N LEU A 68 -17.61 -4.26 9.11
CA LEU A 68 -16.97 -3.15 8.39
C LEU A 68 -16.64 -2.00 9.35
N LEU A 69 -17.60 -1.56 10.16
CA LEU A 69 -17.36 -0.46 11.12
C LEU A 69 -16.25 -0.82 12.11
N SER A 70 -16.23 -2.06 12.59
CA SER A 70 -15.20 -2.56 13.49
C SER A 70 -13.82 -2.59 12.82
N VAL A 71 -13.73 -3.08 11.58
CA VAL A 71 -12.47 -3.11 10.82
C VAL A 71 -11.96 -1.71 10.54
N VAL A 72 -12.83 -0.76 10.17
CA VAL A 72 -12.46 0.66 10.02
C VAL A 72 -11.94 1.22 11.32
N PHE A 73 -12.64 0.99 12.43
CA PHE A 73 -12.24 1.47 13.75
C PHE A 73 -10.87 0.92 14.15
N PHE A 74 -10.66 -0.39 14.05
CA PHE A 74 -9.36 -1.00 14.37
C PHE A 74 -8.27 -0.56 13.40
N GLY A 75 -8.56 -0.45 12.10
CA GLY A 75 -7.61 0.03 11.10
C GLY A 75 -7.11 1.43 11.41
N ILE A 76 -8.01 2.40 11.61
CA ILE A 76 -7.65 3.77 11.99
C ILE A 76 -6.89 3.80 13.31
N THR A 77 -7.36 3.06 14.31
CA THR A 77 -6.74 3.00 15.63
C THR A 77 -5.31 2.47 15.56
N PHE A 78 -5.10 1.33 14.90
CA PHE A 78 -3.77 0.74 14.76
C PHE A 78 -2.85 1.59 13.90
N SER A 79 -3.36 2.17 12.80
CA SER A 79 -2.57 3.06 11.96
C SER A 79 -2.11 4.31 12.70
N PHE A 80 -2.94 4.85 13.60
CA PHE A 80 -2.53 5.93 14.49
C PHE A 80 -1.51 5.47 15.54
N LEU A 81 -1.69 4.29 16.14
CA LEU A 81 -0.89 3.82 17.27
C LEU A 81 0.48 3.27 16.88
N PHE A 82 0.61 2.60 15.73
CA PHE A 82 1.83 1.90 15.36
C PHE A 82 3.06 2.79 15.24
N PRO A 83 3.01 4.03 14.70
CA PRO A 83 4.14 4.93 14.73
C PRO A 83 4.63 5.25 16.16
N PHE A 84 3.73 5.42 17.13
CA PHE A 84 4.12 5.64 18.53
C PHE A 84 4.78 4.41 19.16
N ILE A 85 4.21 3.23 18.90
CA ILE A 85 4.76 1.96 19.38
C ILE A 85 6.15 1.75 18.78
N GLY A 86 6.28 1.93 17.46
CA GLY A 86 7.55 1.81 16.74
C GLY A 86 8.61 2.77 17.28
N TYR A 87 8.27 4.04 17.49
CA TYR A 87 9.19 5.03 18.06
C TYR A 87 9.70 4.62 19.44
N LYS A 88 8.79 4.14 20.31
CA LYS A 88 9.14 3.70 21.66
C LYS A 88 10.01 2.45 21.65
N LEU A 89 9.68 1.48 20.80
CA LEU A 89 10.47 0.25 20.64
C LEU A 89 11.86 0.56 20.10
N LEU A 90 11.99 1.41 19.07
CA LEU A 90 13.29 1.80 18.51
C LEU A 90 14.18 2.46 19.56
N GLY A 91 13.63 3.33 20.41
CA GLY A 91 14.36 3.92 21.52
C GLY A 91 14.81 2.93 22.59
N TRP A 92 14.17 1.76 22.68
CA TRP A 92 14.53 0.70 23.63
C TRP A 92 15.48 -0.35 23.05
N THR A 93 15.40 -0.62 21.76
CA THR A 93 16.13 -1.73 21.13
C THR A 93 17.32 -1.27 20.28
N THR A 94 17.46 0.03 20.01
CA THR A 94 18.48 0.56 19.11
C THR A 94 19.26 1.72 19.72
N ARG A 95 20.33 2.14 19.03
CA ARG A 95 21.15 3.32 19.39
C ARG A 95 20.86 4.53 18.50
N LEU A 96 19.72 4.53 17.81
CA LEU A 96 19.32 5.63 16.93
C LEU A 96 19.04 6.89 17.76
N ASP A 97 19.38 8.06 17.23
CA ASP A 97 18.96 9.32 17.84
C ASP A 97 17.43 9.50 17.72
N LYS A 98 16.90 10.48 18.44
CA LYS A 98 15.44 10.71 18.52
C LYS A 98 14.83 11.10 17.19
N ALA A 99 15.51 11.92 16.39
CA ALA A 99 14.99 12.36 15.10
C ALA A 99 14.97 11.20 14.11
N THR A 100 16.06 10.42 14.04
CA THR A 100 16.11 9.22 13.19
C THR A 100 15.08 8.18 13.64
N SER A 101 14.94 7.93 14.95
CA SER A 101 13.93 7.00 15.46
C SER A 101 12.51 7.43 15.09
N ALA A 102 12.22 8.74 15.14
CA ALA A 102 10.91 9.29 14.75
C ALA A 102 10.67 9.14 13.26
N ALA A 103 11.66 9.44 12.41
CA ALA A 103 11.55 9.29 10.97
C ALA A 103 11.32 7.83 10.57
N VAL A 104 12.08 6.89 11.15
CA VAL A 104 11.92 5.45 10.90
C VAL A 104 10.55 4.97 11.38
N ALA A 105 10.12 5.37 12.59
CA ALA A 105 8.82 4.99 13.12
C ALA A 105 7.65 5.56 12.29
N ALA A 106 7.76 6.78 11.79
CA ALA A 106 6.77 7.37 10.89
C ALA A 106 6.73 6.64 9.55
N HIS A 107 7.89 6.32 8.97
CA HIS A 107 8.00 5.64 7.67
C HIS A 107 7.46 4.20 7.72
N TYR A 108 7.92 3.40 8.69
CA TYR A 108 7.55 1.98 8.81
C TYR A 108 6.30 1.72 9.66
N GLY A 109 5.81 2.73 10.39
CA GLY A 109 4.54 2.66 11.10
C GLY A 109 3.33 3.02 10.22
N SER A 110 3.56 3.49 8.99
CA SER A 110 2.51 3.67 7.98
C SER A 110 2.20 2.37 7.25
N ILE A 111 1.20 2.44 6.37
CA ILE A 111 0.80 1.34 5.49
C ILE A 111 1.55 1.40 4.15
N SER A 112 1.56 0.29 3.42
CA SER A 112 2.14 0.23 2.07
C SER A 112 1.10 -0.27 1.08
N MET A 113 0.70 0.59 0.14
CA MET A 113 -0.18 0.21 -0.96
C MET A 113 0.41 -0.91 -1.83
N VAL A 114 1.74 -0.92 -1.98
CA VAL A 114 2.48 -1.98 -2.69
C VAL A 114 2.36 -3.32 -1.98
N THR A 115 2.57 -3.33 -0.67
CA THR A 115 2.44 -4.54 0.16
C THR A 115 1.00 -5.05 0.11
N PHE A 116 0.02 -4.15 0.21
CA PHE A 116 -1.39 -4.50 0.09
C PHE A 116 -1.75 -5.06 -1.29
N ALA A 117 -1.31 -4.43 -2.38
CA ALA A 117 -1.54 -4.92 -3.74
C ALA A 117 -0.98 -6.33 -3.94
N THR A 118 0.23 -6.57 -3.42
CA THR A 118 0.88 -7.88 -3.45
C THR A 118 0.10 -8.91 -2.64
N ALA A 119 -0.34 -8.57 -1.42
CA ALA A 119 -1.15 -9.45 -0.57
C ALA A 119 -2.52 -9.76 -1.21
N ALA A 120 -3.21 -8.76 -1.75
CA ALA A 120 -4.48 -8.93 -2.44
C ALA A 120 -4.34 -9.86 -3.66
N ALA A 121 -3.27 -9.69 -4.43
CA ALA A 121 -2.97 -10.55 -5.57
C ALA A 121 -2.64 -11.98 -5.16
N PHE A 122 -1.89 -12.15 -4.07
CA PHE A 122 -1.58 -13.45 -3.47
C PHE A 122 -2.84 -14.19 -3.05
N LEU A 123 -3.76 -13.50 -2.35
CA LEU A 123 -5.04 -14.08 -1.93
C LEU A 123 -5.86 -14.48 -3.14
N LYS A 124 -5.94 -13.62 -4.16
CA LYS A 124 -6.61 -13.93 -5.43
C LYS A 124 -6.01 -15.14 -6.15
N PHE A 125 -4.68 -15.24 -6.21
CA PHE A 125 -3.98 -16.38 -6.82
C PHE A 125 -4.32 -17.70 -6.10
N ASN A 126 -4.41 -17.65 -4.77
CA ASN A 126 -4.77 -18.80 -3.95
C ASN A 126 -6.29 -18.99 -3.81
N SER A 127 -7.12 -18.24 -4.55
CA SER A 127 -8.58 -18.28 -4.45
C SER A 127 -9.10 -18.10 -3.02
N VAL A 128 -8.41 -17.27 -2.22
CA VAL A 128 -8.82 -16.91 -0.86
C VAL A 128 -9.63 -15.64 -0.94
N ASP A 129 -10.91 -15.75 -0.58
CA ASP A 129 -11.80 -14.61 -0.51
C ASP A 129 -11.39 -13.66 0.63
N TYR A 130 -11.47 -12.36 0.36
CA TYR A 130 -11.28 -11.32 1.35
C TYR A 130 -12.31 -10.22 1.16
N ALA A 131 -12.61 -9.52 2.24
CA ALA A 131 -13.61 -8.46 2.19
C ALA A 131 -13.14 -7.29 1.31
N GLY A 132 -13.83 -7.00 0.21
CA GLY A 132 -13.43 -5.96 -0.75
C GLY A 132 -13.36 -4.54 -0.15
N TYR A 133 -14.09 -4.29 0.95
CA TYR A 133 -14.00 -3.02 1.68
C TYR A 133 -12.66 -2.76 2.33
N ILE A 134 -11.78 -3.77 2.46
CA ILE A 134 -10.45 -3.59 3.04
C ILE A 134 -9.61 -2.58 2.24
N VAL A 135 -9.94 -2.36 0.96
CA VAL A 135 -9.34 -1.32 0.12
C VAL A 135 -9.69 0.09 0.62
N ALA A 136 -10.93 0.32 1.06
CA ALA A 136 -11.33 1.59 1.65
C ALA A 136 -10.68 1.79 3.01
N VAL A 137 -10.58 0.72 3.81
CA VAL A 137 -9.87 0.75 5.09
C VAL A 137 -8.41 1.13 4.90
N LEU A 138 -7.72 0.54 3.90
CA LEU A 138 -6.36 0.92 3.52
C LEU A 138 -6.25 2.43 3.29
N ALA A 139 -7.12 3.02 2.45
CA ALA A 139 -7.07 4.45 2.19
C ALA A 139 -7.27 5.30 3.46
N LEU A 140 -8.17 4.87 4.36
CA LEU A 140 -8.43 5.55 5.63
C LEU A 140 -7.28 5.43 6.64
N MET A 141 -6.45 4.39 6.53
CA MET A 141 -5.32 4.17 7.41
C MET A 141 -4.15 5.13 7.14
N GLU A 142 -4.01 5.66 5.93
CA GLU A 142 -2.86 6.50 5.55
C GLU A 142 -2.79 7.82 6.39
N ALA A 143 -3.91 8.54 6.49
CA ALA A 143 -3.94 9.82 7.19
C ALA A 143 -3.61 9.71 8.70
N PRO A 144 -4.18 8.76 9.48
CA PRO A 144 -3.79 8.54 10.88
C PRO A 144 -2.30 8.22 11.09
N ALA A 145 -1.68 7.44 10.21
CA ALA A 145 -0.25 7.13 10.29
C ALA A 145 0.62 8.35 10.00
N ILE A 146 0.29 9.13 8.97
CA ILE A 146 1.03 10.36 8.66
C ILE A 146 0.91 11.36 9.81
N LEU A 147 -0.30 11.55 10.34
CA LEU A 147 -0.53 12.49 11.45
C LEU A 147 0.24 12.10 12.71
N SER A 148 0.27 10.81 13.04
CA SER A 148 1.03 10.31 14.20
C SER A 148 2.54 10.43 13.99
N GLY A 149 3.05 10.08 12.81
CA GLY A 149 4.46 10.27 12.47
C GLY A 149 4.90 11.74 12.56
N LEU A 150 4.09 12.63 11.98
CA LEU A 150 4.33 14.08 12.02
C LEU A 150 4.27 14.63 13.45
N PHE A 151 3.33 14.16 14.27
CA PHE A 151 3.24 14.52 15.67
C PHE A 151 4.50 14.12 16.46
N ILE A 152 5.02 12.91 16.24
CA ILE A 152 6.26 12.45 16.87
C ILE A 152 7.43 13.33 16.44
N ALA A 153 7.59 13.55 15.13
CA ALA A 153 8.65 14.36 14.55
C ALA A 153 8.69 15.78 15.15
N HIS A 154 7.55 16.48 15.18
CA HIS A 154 7.44 17.83 15.74
C HIS A 154 7.77 17.91 17.24
N ARG A 155 7.56 16.82 17.99
CA ARG A 155 7.85 16.79 19.43
C ARG A 155 9.34 16.57 19.71
N VAL A 156 10.02 15.80 18.88
CA VAL A 156 11.40 15.37 19.12
C VAL A 156 12.43 16.26 18.43
N ALA A 157 12.04 16.92 17.35
CA ALA A 157 12.83 17.88 16.60
C ALA A 157 11.98 19.14 16.39
N PRO A 158 11.85 20.03 17.40
CA PRO A 158 10.98 21.20 17.32
C PRO A 158 11.34 22.14 16.17
N GLU A 159 12.59 22.14 15.71
CA GLU A 159 13.03 22.82 14.48
C GLU A 159 12.33 22.31 13.21
N THR A 160 11.72 21.13 13.23
CA THR A 160 10.87 20.64 12.13
C THR A 160 9.44 21.19 12.19
N ARG A 161 9.05 21.89 13.26
CA ARG A 161 7.76 22.60 13.29
C ARG A 161 7.81 23.76 12.31
N GLY A 162 7.16 23.54 11.19
CA GLY A 162 6.68 24.61 10.34
C GLY A 162 5.81 25.61 11.07
N HIS A 163 5.77 26.85 10.58
CA HIS A 163 4.74 27.81 10.97
C HIS A 163 3.33 27.18 10.83
N ALA A 164 2.31 27.68 11.55
CA ALA A 164 0.93 27.15 11.49
C ALA A 164 0.33 27.03 10.06
N GLN A 165 0.94 27.71 9.08
CA GLN A 165 0.65 27.60 7.65
C GLN A 165 1.14 26.29 7.00
N GLU A 166 2.23 25.70 7.49
CA GLU A 166 2.75 24.39 7.06
C GLU A 166 1.89 23.23 7.58
N GLU A 167 1.31 23.30 8.78
CA GLU A 167 0.36 22.28 9.27
C GLU A 167 -0.93 22.25 8.43
N LYS A 168 -1.45 23.43 8.04
CA LYS A 168 -2.57 23.54 7.08
C LYS A 168 -2.20 23.03 5.68
N ARG A 169 -0.95 23.23 5.27
CA ARG A 169 -0.44 22.73 3.99
C ARG A 169 -0.31 21.21 4.00
N LEU A 170 0.21 20.63 5.08
CA LEU A 170 0.35 19.18 5.26
C LEU A 170 -0.99 18.45 5.32
N THR A 171 -1.97 18.98 6.07
CA THR A 171 -3.32 18.41 6.07
C THR A 171 -3.93 18.45 4.67
N ARG A 172 -3.77 19.56 3.94
CA ARG A 172 -4.18 19.63 2.53
C ARG A 172 -3.40 18.64 1.66
N GLU A 173 -2.09 18.51 1.83
CA GLU A 173 -1.23 17.60 1.05
C GLU A 173 -1.56 16.13 1.30
N ILE A 174 -1.93 15.74 2.53
CA ILE A 174 -2.43 14.39 2.83
C ILE A 174 -3.70 14.12 2.03
N PHE A 175 -4.70 15.01 2.09
CA PHE A 175 -5.95 14.84 1.34
C PHE A 175 -5.79 15.02 -0.18
N THR A 176 -4.77 15.74 -0.63
CA THR A 176 -4.45 15.96 -2.05
C THR A 176 -3.37 14.99 -2.55
N ASN A 177 -2.98 13.99 -1.74
CA ASN A 177 -2.04 12.97 -2.15
C ASN A 177 -2.66 12.21 -3.33
N GLY A 178 -1.98 12.24 -4.48
CA GLY A 178 -2.50 11.68 -5.72
C GLY A 178 -2.85 10.19 -5.61
N ALA A 179 -2.11 9.43 -4.81
CA ALA A 179 -2.37 8.02 -4.57
C ALA A 179 -3.64 7.81 -3.74
N ILE A 180 -3.82 8.54 -2.64
CA ILE A 180 -5.03 8.47 -1.80
C ILE A 180 -6.26 8.93 -2.58
N LEU A 181 -6.14 10.06 -3.29
CA LEU A 181 -7.21 10.63 -4.09
C LEU A 181 -7.62 9.69 -5.22
N LEU A 182 -6.66 9.06 -5.89
CA LEU A 182 -6.91 8.05 -6.91
C LEU A 182 -7.57 6.80 -6.33
N LEU A 183 -7.06 6.27 -5.22
CA LEU A 183 -7.58 5.06 -4.58
C LEU A 183 -9.02 5.26 -4.11
N LEU A 184 -9.30 6.35 -3.38
CA LEU A 184 -10.65 6.70 -2.93
C LEU A 184 -11.56 7.09 -4.09
N GLY A 185 -11.06 7.84 -5.06
CA GLY A 185 -11.80 8.21 -6.26
C GLY A 185 -12.23 6.99 -7.05
N ALA A 186 -11.31 6.06 -7.33
CA ALA A 186 -11.60 4.81 -8.00
C ALA A 186 -12.57 3.95 -7.19
N PHE A 187 -12.44 3.89 -5.86
CA PHE A 187 -13.40 3.24 -4.98
C PHE A 187 -14.81 3.83 -5.12
N VAL A 188 -14.96 5.15 -5.06
CA VAL A 188 -16.28 5.81 -5.22
C VAL A 188 -16.85 5.54 -6.61
N VAL A 189 -16.03 5.63 -7.66
CA VAL A 189 -16.48 5.32 -9.04
C VAL A 189 -16.92 3.86 -9.15
N GLY A 190 -16.18 2.92 -8.56
CA GLY A 190 -16.55 1.50 -8.49
C GLY A 190 -17.86 1.30 -7.73
N TRP A 191 -18.01 1.95 -6.58
CA TRP A 191 -19.22 1.86 -5.76
C TRP A 191 -20.46 2.39 -6.47
N LEU A 192 -20.35 3.53 -7.14
CA LEU A 192 -21.45 4.14 -7.88
C LEU A 192 -21.82 3.36 -9.15
N SER A 193 -20.82 2.79 -9.84
CA SER A 193 -21.05 2.05 -11.10
C SER A 193 -21.42 0.59 -10.89
N GLY A 194 -21.04 0.01 -9.75
CA GLY A 194 -21.33 -1.36 -9.34
C GLY A 194 -20.91 -2.41 -10.37
N GLN A 195 -21.61 -3.56 -10.35
CA GLN A 195 -21.27 -4.69 -11.23
C GLN A 195 -21.28 -4.32 -12.72
N LYS A 196 -22.21 -3.46 -13.15
CA LYS A 196 -22.28 -2.99 -14.55
C LYS A 196 -21.02 -2.22 -14.97
N GLY A 197 -20.43 -1.45 -14.06
CA GLY A 197 -19.15 -0.78 -14.29
C GLY A 197 -18.00 -1.76 -14.38
N MET A 198 -17.99 -2.76 -13.49
CA MET A 198 -16.99 -3.84 -13.52
C MET A 198 -16.99 -4.61 -14.83
N ASP A 199 -18.15 -5.05 -15.30
CA ASP A 199 -18.25 -5.84 -16.54
C ASP A 199 -17.72 -5.06 -17.76
N LYS A 200 -17.92 -3.73 -17.78
CA LYS A 200 -17.39 -2.86 -18.84
C LYS A 200 -15.88 -2.64 -18.76
N LEU A 201 -15.32 -2.64 -17.56
CA LEU A 201 -13.90 -2.36 -17.31
C LEU A 201 -13.07 -3.62 -17.05
N ASP A 202 -13.66 -4.81 -17.05
CA ASP A 202 -13.00 -6.07 -16.72
C ASP A 202 -11.72 -6.28 -17.54
N GLY A 203 -11.82 -6.13 -18.86
CA GLY A 203 -10.70 -6.30 -19.79
C GLY A 203 -9.53 -5.34 -19.54
N PHE A 204 -9.77 -4.24 -18.82
CA PHE A 204 -8.72 -3.29 -18.44
C PHE A 204 -8.30 -3.42 -16.98
N LEU A 205 -9.20 -3.61 -16.01
CA LEU A 205 -8.89 -3.54 -14.58
C LEU A 205 -8.72 -4.91 -13.91
N VAL A 206 -9.35 -5.95 -14.44
CA VAL A 206 -9.40 -7.28 -13.81
C VAL A 206 -8.47 -8.23 -14.53
N SER A 207 -8.68 -8.39 -15.83
CA SER A 207 -8.00 -9.36 -16.68
C SER A 207 -6.48 -9.14 -16.71
N PRO A 208 -5.94 -7.93 -16.98
CA PRO A 208 -4.48 -7.73 -17.06
C PRO A 208 -3.82 -7.44 -15.70
N PHE A 209 -4.58 -7.45 -14.59
CA PHE A 209 -4.08 -7.07 -13.27
C PHE A 209 -2.82 -7.84 -12.84
N GLN A 210 -2.81 -9.17 -13.05
CA GLN A 210 -1.66 -10.00 -12.67
C GLN A 210 -0.42 -9.70 -13.53
N GLY A 211 -0.60 -9.39 -14.81
CA GLY A 211 0.50 -9.01 -15.70
C GLY A 211 1.15 -7.69 -15.27
N PHE A 212 0.34 -6.67 -15.00
CA PHE A 212 0.84 -5.40 -14.48
C PHE A 212 1.51 -5.54 -13.11
N LEU A 213 1.00 -6.40 -12.24
CA LEU A 213 1.66 -6.71 -10.97
C LEU A 213 3.04 -7.35 -11.16
N CYS A 214 3.18 -8.28 -12.11
CA CYS A 214 4.48 -8.90 -12.41
C CYS A 214 5.51 -7.86 -12.86
N LEU A 215 5.11 -6.93 -13.74
CA LEU A 215 5.98 -5.82 -14.17
C LEU A 215 6.33 -4.89 -13.02
N PHE A 216 5.36 -4.59 -12.16
CA PHE A 216 5.56 -3.76 -10.99
C PHE A 216 6.53 -4.39 -9.98
N LEU A 217 6.41 -5.70 -9.74
CA LEU A 217 7.32 -6.41 -8.86
C LEU A 217 8.71 -6.61 -9.46
N LEU A 218 8.82 -6.77 -10.78
CA LEU A 218 10.11 -6.73 -11.48
C LEU A 218 10.84 -5.38 -11.23
N ASP A 219 10.12 -4.27 -11.41
CA ASP A 219 10.63 -2.91 -11.14
C ASP A 219 11.09 -2.75 -9.69
N MET A 220 10.27 -3.18 -8.73
CA MET A 220 10.64 -3.18 -7.30
C MET A 220 11.88 -4.04 -7.03
N GLY A 221 12.01 -5.19 -7.68
CA GLY A 221 13.19 -6.05 -7.57
C GLY A 221 14.46 -5.38 -8.08
N LEU A 222 14.38 -4.67 -9.22
CA LEU A 222 15.49 -3.88 -9.75
C LEU A 222 15.88 -2.73 -8.80
N LEU A 223 14.89 -2.02 -8.26
CA LEU A 223 15.11 -0.94 -7.28
C LEU A 223 15.82 -1.45 -6.02
N VAL A 224 15.38 -2.59 -5.47
CA VAL A 224 16.04 -3.23 -4.32
C VAL A 224 17.47 -3.63 -4.67
N GLY A 225 17.68 -4.25 -5.84
CA GLY A 225 18.99 -4.63 -6.34
C GLY A 225 19.97 -3.46 -6.43
N LYS A 226 19.50 -2.30 -6.91
CA LYS A 226 20.30 -1.06 -7.04
C LYS A 226 20.81 -0.54 -5.69
N ASN A 227 20.09 -0.80 -4.59
CA ASN A 227 20.47 -0.35 -3.24
C ASN A 227 21.49 -1.30 -2.55
N PHE A 228 21.84 -2.44 -3.15
CA PHE A 228 22.88 -3.34 -2.63
C PHE A 228 24.30 -2.98 -3.10
N HIS A 229 24.43 -2.04 -4.03
CA HIS A 229 25.70 -1.54 -4.58
C HIS A 229 25.81 -0.02 -4.34
#